data_AF-A0A924IQ30-F1
#
_entry.id   AF-A0A924IQ30-F1
#
_cell.length_a   1.000
_cell.length_b   1.000
_cell.length_c   1.000
_cell.angle_alpha   90.00
_cell.angle_beta   90.00
_cell.angle_gamma   90.00
#
_symmetry.space_group_name_H-M   'P 1'
#
loop_
_entity.id
_entity.type
_entity.pdbx_description
1 polymer ?
#
loop_
_entity_poly.entity_id
_entity_poly.type
_entity_poly.pdbx_seq_one_letter_code
_entity_poly.pdbx_strand_id
1 'polypeptide(L)'
;MAVVPSSGLSPGGASAYDRWQTMVQSTKQGMPSGAKPIEPHVTRLQGRNLVFGAGDSLKLSMPQLDADIIDLTPADPLNMDDRASWQLNIRGAEVMLTDGQITTFLRAQLGDSAKAVQNLQIRFLPDNKLEVTGKATKLHIGFTVKADIRLDDKKRMALVPTSIKFGILSLLPLAKTFNLNIEKLAKFSDKQGRFGITGNNFWIDPAHLSDSPKIVGTVSQVRSQQGFLSIYMGKADAVHPLWLPHAGNYATLTGGHLITGGQIIKNPEILLRDKTANDPFNMDDEPGRTTTVVHGEVTLPQAKLNAIIDSAVGDGDTFQVKKFSMTEKGAKINGTLKGFLPVEIYLRFARSKDGMLKIEPHGGKLSFIPIPGGLLRSIIGGMLKGSTKEGDGFVVGPDMLGSTQLGQLISVTNTNGALELKI
;
A
#
# COMPACT_ATOMS: atom_id res chain seq x y z
N MET A 1 13.96 -12.50 -34.70
CA MET A 1 13.15 -11.27 -34.63
C MET A 1 11.69 -11.66 -34.82
N ALA A 2 10.95 -11.77 -33.73
CA ALA A 2 9.51 -12.06 -33.80
C ALA A 2 8.75 -10.74 -33.92
N VAL A 3 7.96 -10.61 -34.98
CA VAL A 3 7.09 -9.46 -35.23
C VAL A 3 5.96 -9.49 -34.21
N VAL A 4 5.90 -8.46 -33.36
CA VAL A 4 4.76 -8.21 -32.47
C VAL A 4 3.59 -7.71 -33.34
N PRO A 5 2.40 -8.32 -33.31
CA PRO A 5 1.28 -7.80 -34.07
C PRO A 5 0.79 -6.50 -33.40
N SER A 6 0.72 -5.44 -34.20
CA SER A 6 0.09 -4.17 -33.83
C SER A 6 -1.36 -4.43 -33.44
N SER A 7 -1.72 -4.09 -32.20
CA SER A 7 -3.08 -4.15 -31.69
C SER A 7 -3.96 -3.12 -32.41
N GLY A 8 -4.65 -3.56 -33.46
CA GLY A 8 -5.81 -2.85 -34.00
C GLY A 8 -6.92 -2.83 -32.95
N LEU A 9 -7.40 -1.64 -32.62
CA LEU A 9 -8.56 -1.43 -31.76
C LEU A 9 -9.81 -1.98 -32.47
N SER A 10 -10.38 -3.08 -31.95
CA SER A 10 -11.72 -3.54 -32.36
C SER A 10 -12.80 -2.57 -31.83
N PRO A 11 -13.82 -2.18 -32.63
CA PRO A 11 -14.86 -1.22 -32.23
C PRO A 11 -15.94 -1.74 -31.26
N GLY A 12 -15.67 -2.80 -30.50
CA GLY A 12 -16.65 -3.50 -29.64
C GLY A 12 -16.17 -3.73 -28.21
N GLY A 13 -15.25 -2.89 -27.71
CA GLY A 13 -14.73 -3.02 -26.35
C GLY A 13 -15.82 -2.77 -25.30
N ALA A 14 -15.97 -3.69 -24.34
CA ALA A 14 -16.80 -3.52 -23.15
C ALA A 14 -16.54 -2.14 -22.53
N SER A 15 -17.61 -1.43 -22.16
CA SER A 15 -17.50 -0.09 -21.60
C SER A 15 -16.63 -0.12 -20.32
N ALA A 16 -16.06 1.02 -19.91
CA ALA A 16 -15.35 1.10 -18.63
C ALA A 16 -16.22 0.60 -17.46
N TYR A 17 -17.53 0.81 -17.59
CA TYR A 17 -18.55 0.34 -16.67
C TYR A 17 -18.72 -1.18 -16.67
N ASP A 18 -18.84 -1.82 -17.83
CA ASP A 18 -18.97 -3.30 -17.93
C ASP A 18 -17.73 -4.01 -17.38
N ARG A 19 -16.55 -3.43 -17.64
CA ARG A 19 -15.27 -3.90 -17.10
C ARG A 19 -15.22 -3.78 -15.58
N TRP A 20 -15.69 -2.66 -15.03
CA TRP A 20 -15.79 -2.45 -13.59
C TRP A 20 -16.78 -3.43 -12.94
N GLN A 21 -17.97 -3.64 -13.52
CA GLN A 21 -18.94 -4.63 -13.01
C GLN A 21 -18.34 -6.03 -12.98
N THR A 22 -17.72 -6.45 -14.08
CA THR A 22 -17.07 -7.77 -14.17
C THR A 22 -15.99 -7.92 -13.10
N MET A 23 -15.21 -6.86 -12.84
CA MET A 23 -14.19 -6.85 -11.80
C MET A 23 -14.79 -6.97 -10.39
N VAL A 24 -15.83 -6.21 -10.07
CA VAL A 24 -16.47 -6.28 -8.74
C VAL A 24 -17.08 -7.66 -8.52
N GLN A 25 -17.73 -8.24 -9.52
CA GLN A 25 -18.33 -9.57 -9.41
C GLN A 25 -17.27 -10.67 -9.26
N SER A 26 -16.19 -10.65 -10.05
CA SER A 26 -15.10 -11.63 -9.90
C SER A 26 -14.39 -11.51 -8.55
N THR A 27 -14.27 -10.28 -8.03
CA THR A 27 -13.71 -10.05 -6.70
C THR A 27 -14.62 -10.59 -5.59
N LYS A 28 -15.93 -10.33 -5.67
CA LYS A 28 -16.92 -10.87 -4.73
C LYS A 28 -16.89 -12.40 -4.67
N GLN A 29 -16.67 -13.06 -5.82
CA GLN A 29 -16.55 -14.52 -5.88
C GLN A 29 -15.26 -15.05 -5.26
N GLY A 30 -14.17 -14.31 -5.36
CA GLY A 30 -12.87 -14.70 -4.80
C GLY A 30 -12.71 -14.37 -3.32
N MET A 31 -13.43 -13.37 -2.80
CA MET A 31 -13.36 -12.97 -1.39
C MET A 31 -14.17 -13.90 -0.47
N PRO A 32 -13.65 -14.21 0.74
CA PRO A 32 -14.38 -15.01 1.70
C PRO A 32 -15.55 -14.18 2.23
N SER A 33 -16.73 -14.39 1.65
CA SER A 33 -17.97 -13.72 2.04
C SER A 33 -18.28 -13.99 3.52
N GLY A 34 -18.48 -12.91 4.29
CA GLY A 34 -18.96 -13.02 5.67
C GLY A 34 -17.89 -13.37 6.69
N ALA A 35 -16.63 -12.98 6.46
CA ALA A 35 -15.64 -12.96 7.53
C ALA A 35 -16.20 -12.12 8.69
N LYS A 36 -16.46 -12.76 9.84
CA LYS A 36 -16.89 -12.04 11.04
C LYS A 36 -15.86 -10.95 11.33
N PRO A 37 -16.28 -9.73 11.74
CA PRO A 37 -15.35 -8.70 12.14
C PRO A 37 -14.36 -9.30 13.14
N ILE A 38 -13.11 -9.42 12.70
CA ILE A 38 -11.97 -9.43 13.60
C ILE A 38 -12.07 -8.06 14.29
N GLU A 39 -11.84 -8.02 15.60
CA GLU A 39 -12.13 -6.91 16.50
C GLU A 39 -11.94 -5.51 15.86
N PRO A 40 -12.71 -4.46 16.22
CA PRO A 40 -12.75 -3.18 15.48
C PRO A 40 -11.38 -2.53 15.17
N HIS A 41 -10.36 -2.84 15.97
CA HIS A 41 -8.99 -2.35 15.87
C HIS A 41 -8.03 -3.27 15.08
N VAL A 42 -8.57 -4.29 14.41
CA VAL A 42 -7.81 -5.29 13.65
C VAL A 42 -8.34 -5.38 12.22
N THR A 43 -7.47 -5.07 11.26
CA THR A 43 -7.74 -5.28 9.83
C THR A 43 -6.81 -6.36 9.30
N ARG A 44 -7.36 -7.42 8.72
CA ARG A 44 -6.53 -8.46 8.10
C ARG A 44 -6.06 -8.03 6.73
N LEU A 45 -4.76 -8.16 6.48
CA LEU A 45 -4.09 -7.92 5.21
C LEU A 45 -3.63 -9.25 4.62
N GLN A 46 -4.08 -9.55 3.41
CA GLN A 46 -3.52 -10.64 2.61
C GLN A 46 -3.02 -10.10 1.30
N GLY A 47 -1.97 -10.68 0.73
CA GLY A 47 -1.53 -10.24 -0.58
C GLY A 47 -0.55 -11.16 -1.27
N ARG A 48 -0.38 -10.87 -2.56
CA ARG A 48 0.42 -11.63 -3.50
C ARG A 48 1.31 -10.71 -4.29
N ASN A 49 2.59 -11.05 -4.34
CA ASN A 49 3.64 -10.33 -5.05
C ASN A 49 3.64 -8.84 -4.72
N LEU A 50 3.75 -8.53 -3.43
CA LEU A 50 3.76 -7.17 -2.90
C LEU A 50 5.19 -6.65 -2.74
N VAL A 51 5.33 -5.34 -2.79
CA VAL A 51 6.48 -4.63 -2.23
C VAL A 51 5.96 -3.70 -1.14
N PHE A 52 6.60 -3.79 0.02
CA PHE A 52 6.25 -3.02 1.20
C PHE A 52 7.46 -2.21 1.68
N GLY A 53 7.31 -0.90 1.86
CA GLY A 53 8.36 -0.04 2.41
C GLY A 53 8.51 -0.22 3.91
N ALA A 54 9.67 -0.74 4.32
CA ALA A 54 10.13 -0.82 5.70
C ALA A 54 11.07 0.38 5.98
N GLY A 55 10.47 1.53 6.26
CA GLY A 55 11.19 2.81 6.35
C GLY A 55 11.77 3.29 5.00
N ASP A 56 12.68 4.26 5.06
CA ASP A 56 13.12 5.00 3.85
C ASP A 56 14.08 4.22 2.94
N SER A 57 14.77 3.21 3.47
CA SER A 57 15.92 2.58 2.79
C SER A 57 15.71 1.12 2.42
N LEU A 58 14.63 0.49 2.89
CA LEU A 58 14.39 -0.93 2.68
C LEU A 58 12.99 -1.16 2.10
N LYS A 59 12.96 -1.73 0.90
CA LYS A 59 11.74 -2.25 0.29
C LYS A 59 11.74 -3.77 0.43
N LEU A 60 10.77 -4.31 1.13
CA LEU A 60 10.58 -5.74 1.34
C LEU A 60 9.74 -6.30 0.21
N SER A 61 10.32 -7.18 -0.60
CA SER A 61 9.55 -7.93 -1.59
C SER A 61 8.86 -9.09 -0.88
N MET A 62 7.55 -9.18 -0.98
CA MET A 62 6.73 -10.19 -0.31
C MET A 62 5.91 -10.94 -1.36
N PRO A 63 6.42 -12.07 -1.91
CA PRO A 63 5.66 -12.89 -2.85
C PRO A 63 4.29 -13.31 -2.32
N GLN A 64 4.18 -13.45 -1.00
CA GLN A 64 2.97 -13.81 -0.28
C GLN A 64 3.00 -13.23 1.13
N LEU A 65 1.84 -12.69 1.55
CA LEU A 65 1.63 -12.08 2.86
C LEU A 65 0.26 -12.46 3.41
N ASP A 66 0.23 -12.85 4.68
CA ASP A 66 -0.95 -12.92 5.55
C ASP A 66 -0.57 -12.29 6.90
N ALA A 67 -1.23 -11.20 7.24
CA ALA A 67 -0.91 -10.40 8.41
C ALA A 67 -2.17 -9.74 8.99
N ASP A 68 -2.09 -9.38 10.26
CA ASP A 68 -3.08 -8.52 10.91
C ASP A 68 -2.47 -7.13 11.08
N ILE A 69 -3.15 -6.09 10.62
CA ILE A 69 -2.84 -4.69 10.91
C ILE A 69 -3.53 -4.34 12.22
N ILE A 70 -2.74 -3.95 13.22
CA ILE A 70 -3.21 -3.61 14.55
C ILE A 70 -3.07 -2.11 14.76
N ASP A 71 -4.19 -1.45 15.06
CA ASP A 71 -4.18 -0.06 15.48
C ASP A 71 -3.50 0.11 16.85
N LEU A 72 -2.55 1.04 16.92
CA LEU A 72 -1.82 1.38 18.14
C LEU A 72 -2.40 2.60 18.85
N THR A 73 -3.41 3.24 18.27
CA THR A 73 -4.03 4.44 18.80
C THR A 73 -5.36 4.12 19.49
N PRO A 74 -5.79 4.96 20.44
CA PRO A 74 -7.16 4.89 20.97
C PRO A 74 -8.20 5.45 19.98
N ALA A 75 -7.76 5.94 18.80
CA ALA A 75 -8.63 6.55 17.82
C ALA A 75 -9.22 5.44 16.92
N ASP A 76 -10.49 5.12 17.13
CA ASP A 76 -11.28 4.39 16.14
C ASP A 76 -11.88 5.43 15.17
N PRO A 77 -11.50 5.44 13.87
CA PRO A 77 -10.88 4.38 13.08
C PRO A 77 -9.33 4.45 12.86
N LEU A 78 -8.74 3.31 12.50
CA LEU A 78 -7.31 3.14 12.14
C LEU A 78 -6.89 4.05 10.98
N ASN A 79 -5.88 4.89 11.18
CA ASN A 79 -5.37 5.73 10.10
C ASN A 79 -4.28 5.02 9.27
N MET A 80 -4.67 4.45 8.12
CA MET A 80 -3.72 3.80 7.22
C MET A 80 -2.70 4.77 6.60
N ASP A 81 -3.06 6.07 6.53
CA ASP A 81 -2.20 7.12 5.98
C ASP A 81 -1.10 7.52 6.98
N ASP A 82 -1.23 7.17 8.27
CA ASP A 82 -0.21 7.36 9.32
C ASP A 82 0.41 6.03 9.75
N ARG A 83 1.58 5.69 9.18
CA ARG A 83 2.32 4.44 9.49
C ARG A 83 2.73 4.29 10.95
N ALA A 84 2.85 5.39 11.70
CA ALA A 84 3.21 5.31 13.11
C ALA A 84 2.02 4.89 13.99
N SER A 85 0.80 5.02 13.47
CA SER A 85 -0.45 4.69 14.19
C SER A 85 -0.76 3.19 14.22
N TRP A 86 0.02 2.34 13.54
CA TRP A 86 -0.26 0.91 13.47
C TRP A 86 0.99 0.04 13.36
N GLN A 87 0.79 -1.25 13.60
CA GLN A 87 1.80 -2.29 13.39
C GLN A 87 1.27 -3.43 12.54
N LEU A 88 2.18 -4.10 11.83
CA LEU A 88 1.90 -5.24 10.97
C LEU A 88 2.31 -6.53 11.67
N ASN A 89 1.34 -7.30 12.15
CA ASN A 89 1.55 -8.60 12.78
C ASN A 89 1.52 -9.71 11.71
N ILE A 90 2.69 -10.19 11.33
CA ILE A 90 2.86 -11.26 10.34
C ILE A 90 2.37 -12.59 10.91
N ARG A 91 1.33 -13.16 10.30
CA ARG A 91 0.84 -14.52 10.58
C ARG A 91 1.58 -15.56 9.74
N GLY A 92 1.89 -15.18 8.50
CA GLY A 92 2.58 -15.97 7.52
C GLY A 92 3.07 -15.10 6.37
N ALA A 93 4.37 -15.09 6.08
CA ALA A 93 4.91 -14.37 4.93
C ALA A 93 6.18 -15.01 4.39
N GLU A 94 6.42 -14.78 3.11
CA GLU A 94 7.75 -14.92 2.52
C GLU A 94 8.28 -13.51 2.21
N VAL A 95 9.46 -13.19 2.72
CA VAL A 95 10.16 -11.94 2.44
C VAL A 95 11.41 -12.26 1.64
N MET A 96 11.51 -11.71 0.44
CA MET A 96 12.66 -11.84 -0.44
C MET A 96 13.53 -10.58 -0.41
N LEU A 97 14.82 -10.77 -0.17
CA LEU A 97 15.84 -9.72 -0.20
C LEU A 97 16.89 -10.05 -1.25
N THR A 98 17.19 -9.11 -2.14
CA THR A 98 18.29 -9.23 -3.10
C THR A 98 19.61 -8.72 -2.52
N ASP A 99 20.73 -9.17 -3.09
CA ASP A 99 22.08 -8.67 -2.82
C ASP A 99 22.15 -7.12 -2.79
N GLY A 100 21.51 -6.48 -3.77
CA GLY A 100 21.49 -5.04 -3.93
C GLY A 100 20.70 -4.32 -2.84
N GLN A 101 19.52 -4.85 -2.48
CA GLN A 101 18.68 -4.28 -1.41
C GLN A 101 19.40 -4.33 -0.06
N ILE A 102 19.93 -5.49 0.33
CA ILE A 102 20.60 -5.62 1.62
C ILE A 102 21.91 -4.82 1.68
N THR A 103 22.64 -4.73 0.56
CA THR A 103 23.84 -3.88 0.45
C THR A 103 23.49 -2.41 0.66
N THR A 104 22.40 -1.95 0.04
CA THR A 104 21.92 -0.57 0.17
C THR A 104 21.48 -0.28 1.60
N PHE A 105 20.69 -1.18 2.18
CA PHE A 105 20.24 -1.08 3.56
C PHE A 105 21.41 -1.00 4.54
N LEU A 106 22.39 -1.93 4.49
CA LEU A 106 23.53 -1.89 5.40
C LEU A 106 24.36 -0.61 5.24
N ARG A 107 24.56 -0.11 4.02
CA ARG A 107 25.25 1.16 3.81
C ARG A 107 24.50 2.33 4.47
N ALA A 108 23.17 2.36 4.36
CA ALA A 108 22.36 3.37 5.04
C ALA A 108 22.49 3.26 6.56
N GLN A 109 22.43 2.05 7.12
CA GLN A 109 22.56 1.81 8.56
C GLN A 109 23.96 2.13 9.12
N LEU A 110 25.01 2.04 8.30
CA LEU A 110 26.36 2.42 8.73
C LEU A 110 26.51 3.93 8.97
N GLY A 111 25.63 4.78 8.41
CA GLY A 111 25.67 6.23 8.59
C GLY A 111 27.06 6.81 8.33
N ASP A 112 27.60 7.61 9.27
CA ASP A 112 28.95 8.17 9.17
C ASP A 112 30.06 7.12 9.10
N SER A 113 29.85 5.93 9.69
CA SER A 113 30.80 4.82 9.61
C SER A 113 30.93 4.26 8.20
N ALA A 114 29.99 4.57 7.29
CA ALA A 114 30.11 4.20 5.89
C ALA A 114 31.37 4.80 5.24
N LYS A 115 31.88 5.94 5.72
CA LYS A 115 33.14 6.54 5.23
C LYS A 115 34.36 5.64 5.48
N ALA A 116 34.29 4.75 6.49
CA ALA A 116 35.37 3.83 6.83
C ALA A 116 35.45 2.62 5.90
N VAL A 117 34.41 2.37 5.07
CA VAL A 117 34.34 1.22 4.18
C VAL A 117 33.91 1.64 2.76
N GLN A 118 34.77 1.42 1.78
CA GLN A 118 34.47 1.58 0.36
C GLN A 118 34.01 0.26 -0.26
N ASN A 119 33.19 0.36 -1.32
CA ASN A 119 32.77 -0.77 -2.14
C ASN A 119 32.16 -1.95 -1.36
N LEU A 120 31.44 -1.66 -0.27
CA LEU A 120 30.76 -2.70 0.50
C LEU A 120 29.76 -3.43 -0.41
N GLN A 121 29.90 -4.74 -0.59
CA GLN A 121 28.96 -5.56 -1.34
C GLN A 121 28.62 -6.82 -0.54
N ILE A 122 27.35 -7.18 -0.54
CA ILE A 122 26.84 -8.44 0.02
C ILE A 122 26.37 -9.30 -1.14
N ARG A 123 26.71 -10.58 -1.10
CA ARG A 123 26.25 -11.58 -2.05
C ARG A 123 25.68 -12.78 -1.32
N PHE A 124 24.44 -13.12 -1.64
CA PHE A 124 23.85 -14.38 -1.22
C PHE A 124 24.31 -15.50 -2.17
N LEU A 125 24.76 -16.58 -1.57
CA LEU A 125 25.22 -17.79 -2.24
C LEU A 125 24.24 -18.93 -1.94
N PRO A 126 24.25 -20.02 -2.73
CA PRO A 126 23.49 -21.22 -2.39
C PRO A 126 23.86 -21.80 -1.02
N ASP A 127 22.98 -22.67 -0.50
CA ASP A 127 23.17 -23.42 0.75
C ASP A 127 23.29 -22.56 2.01
N ASN A 128 22.48 -21.50 2.13
CA ASN A 128 22.47 -20.61 3.30
C ASN A 128 23.84 -19.98 3.56
N LYS A 129 24.49 -19.48 2.51
CA LYS A 129 25.80 -18.82 2.61
C LYS A 129 25.71 -17.38 2.14
N LEU A 130 26.59 -16.56 2.70
CA LEU A 130 26.78 -15.18 2.27
C LEU A 130 28.26 -14.83 2.16
N GLU A 131 28.55 -13.89 1.28
CA GLU A 131 29.85 -13.26 1.15
C GLU A 131 29.69 -11.74 1.29
N VAL A 132 30.45 -11.13 2.19
CA VAL A 132 30.57 -9.67 2.29
C VAL A 132 31.97 -9.28 1.85
N THR A 133 32.06 -8.31 0.95
CA THR A 133 33.33 -7.75 0.50
C THR A 133 33.34 -6.24 0.67
N GLY A 134 34.53 -5.67 0.81
CA GLY A 134 34.70 -4.22 0.87
C GLY A 134 36.16 -3.84 1.02
N LYS A 135 36.42 -2.54 1.20
CA LYS A 135 37.76 -2.00 1.41
C LYS A 135 37.74 -1.04 2.58
N ALA A 136 38.57 -1.28 3.59
CA ALA A 136 38.74 -0.35 4.70
C ALA A 136 39.47 0.91 4.20
N THR A 137 38.84 2.07 4.30
CA THR A 137 39.34 3.33 3.71
C THR A 137 40.66 3.76 4.35
N LYS A 138 40.77 3.70 5.68
CA LYS A 138 41.95 4.19 6.43
C LYS A 138 43.22 3.37 6.18
N LEU A 139 43.09 2.05 6.01
CA LEU A 139 44.22 1.15 5.80
C LEU A 139 44.42 0.82 4.31
N HIS A 140 43.48 1.22 3.44
CA HIS A 140 43.40 0.82 2.04
C HIS A 140 43.44 -0.71 1.80
N ILE A 141 43.05 -1.51 2.80
CA ILE A 141 43.07 -2.97 2.74
C ILE A 141 41.67 -3.50 2.38
N GLY A 142 41.62 -4.40 1.40
CA GLY A 142 40.40 -5.14 1.05
C GLY A 142 40.07 -6.19 2.11
N PHE A 143 38.79 -6.44 2.35
CA PHE A 143 38.33 -7.50 3.22
C PHE A 143 37.28 -8.37 2.53
N THR A 144 37.22 -9.63 2.99
CA THR A 144 36.20 -10.60 2.57
C THR A 144 35.77 -11.40 3.78
N VAL A 145 34.46 -11.46 4.00
CA VAL A 145 33.83 -12.28 5.03
C VAL A 145 32.94 -13.29 4.33
N LYS A 146 33.13 -14.57 4.65
CA LYS A 146 32.19 -15.64 4.29
C LYS A 146 31.51 -16.13 5.55
N ALA A 147 30.21 -16.33 5.50
CA ALA A 147 29.44 -16.80 6.65
C ALA A 147 28.31 -17.73 6.23
N ASP A 148 27.96 -18.65 7.13
CA ASP A 148 26.73 -19.42 7.06
C ASP A 148 25.60 -18.60 7.69
N ILE A 149 24.42 -18.62 7.07
CA ILE A 149 23.18 -18.02 7.57
C ILE A 149 22.40 -19.11 8.31
N ARG A 150 22.08 -18.85 9.58
CA ARG A 150 21.30 -19.77 10.42
C ARG A 150 20.29 -18.99 11.24
N LEU A 151 19.34 -19.69 11.85
CA LEU A 151 18.53 -19.11 12.92
C LEU A 151 19.16 -19.45 14.26
N ASP A 152 19.25 -18.48 15.16
CA ASP A 152 19.62 -18.73 16.55
C ASP A 152 18.41 -19.17 17.39
N ASP A 153 18.65 -19.46 18.67
CA ASP A 153 17.60 -19.90 19.61
C ASP A 153 16.49 -18.85 19.80
N LYS A 154 16.79 -17.58 19.56
CA LYS A 154 15.84 -16.45 19.60
C LYS A 154 15.16 -16.21 18.25
N LYS A 155 15.34 -17.11 17.27
CA LYS A 155 14.79 -16.97 15.91
C LYS A 155 15.28 -15.73 15.18
N ARG A 156 16.45 -15.21 15.55
CA ARG A 156 17.15 -14.16 14.82
C ARG A 156 18.03 -14.80 13.75
N MET A 157 18.30 -14.06 12.69
CA MET A 157 19.21 -14.50 11.65
C MET A 157 20.65 -14.34 12.14
N ALA A 158 21.31 -15.44 12.45
CA ALA A 158 22.72 -15.48 12.82
C ALA A 158 23.60 -15.70 11.57
N LEU A 159 24.61 -14.86 11.42
CA LEU A 159 25.67 -14.98 10.41
C LEU A 159 26.90 -15.54 11.12
N VAL A 160 27.21 -16.80 10.87
CA VAL A 160 28.31 -17.54 11.49
C VAL A 160 29.52 -17.49 10.56
N PRO A 161 30.56 -16.70 10.86
CA PRO A 161 31.68 -16.52 9.95
C PRO A 161 32.46 -17.84 9.78
N THR A 162 32.63 -18.25 8.53
CA THR A 162 33.47 -19.39 8.13
C THR A 162 34.83 -18.92 7.61
N SER A 163 34.92 -17.67 7.13
CA SER A 163 36.17 -17.03 6.74
C SER A 163 36.10 -15.53 6.98
N ILE A 164 37.16 -14.94 7.53
CA ILE A 164 37.35 -13.49 7.60
C ILE A 164 38.77 -13.20 7.14
N LYS A 165 38.90 -12.51 6.01
CA LYS A 165 40.18 -12.13 5.40
C LYS A 165 40.30 -10.61 5.35
N PHE A 166 41.47 -10.09 5.72
CA PHE A 166 41.86 -8.69 5.56
C PHE A 166 43.22 -8.67 4.83
N GLY A 167 43.20 -8.32 3.55
CA GLY A 167 44.35 -8.50 2.66
C GLY A 167 44.75 -9.97 2.59
N ILE A 168 46.00 -10.26 2.95
CA ILE A 168 46.54 -11.63 3.02
C ILE A 168 46.28 -12.34 4.35
N LEU A 169 45.83 -11.61 5.37
CA LEU A 169 45.66 -12.14 6.73
C LEU A 169 44.29 -12.80 6.90
N SER A 170 44.26 -14.02 7.44
CA SER A 170 43.03 -14.70 7.86
C SER A 170 42.83 -14.51 9.36
N LEU A 171 41.74 -13.85 9.75
CA LEU A 171 41.51 -13.46 11.14
C LEU A 171 40.90 -14.57 12.01
N LEU A 172 40.09 -15.47 11.46
CA LEU A 172 39.46 -16.53 12.26
C LEU A 172 40.47 -17.49 12.92
N PRO A 173 41.54 -17.97 12.23
CA PRO A 173 42.57 -18.76 12.88
C PRO A 173 43.27 -17.99 14.00
N LEU A 174 43.61 -16.71 13.78
CA LEU A 174 44.24 -15.86 14.79
C LEU A 174 43.32 -15.67 16.01
N ALA A 175 42.03 -15.41 15.78
CA ALA A 175 41.06 -15.25 16.85
C ALA A 175 40.94 -16.53 17.71
N LYS A 176 40.98 -17.71 17.09
CA LYS A 176 41.01 -18.99 17.82
C LYS A 176 42.31 -19.18 18.60
N THR A 177 43.47 -18.92 17.99
CA THR A 177 44.78 -19.09 18.64
C THR A 177 44.97 -18.17 19.84
N PHE A 178 44.50 -16.92 19.74
CA PHE A 178 44.65 -15.91 20.79
C PHE A 178 43.41 -15.74 21.67
N ASN A 179 42.40 -16.61 21.51
CA ASN A 179 41.11 -16.53 22.21
C ASN A 179 40.46 -15.14 22.16
N LEU A 180 40.54 -14.48 20.99
CA LEU A 180 39.96 -13.17 20.77
C LEU A 180 38.48 -13.32 20.41
N ASN A 181 37.64 -12.51 21.07
CA ASN A 181 36.21 -12.43 20.79
C ASN A 181 35.94 -11.21 19.90
N ILE A 182 35.36 -11.42 18.71
CA ILE A 182 35.05 -10.34 17.76
C ILE A 182 34.13 -9.30 18.41
N GLU A 183 33.19 -9.70 19.25
CA GLU A 183 32.32 -8.81 20.04
C GLU A 183 33.11 -7.80 20.88
N LYS A 184 34.26 -8.21 21.44
CA LYS A 184 35.12 -7.31 22.25
C LYS A 184 35.93 -6.35 21.39
N LEU A 185 36.18 -6.71 20.13
CA LEU A 185 36.99 -5.94 19.19
C LEU A 185 36.13 -4.96 18.37
N ALA A 186 34.94 -5.39 17.98
CA ALA A 186 33.98 -4.61 17.22
C ALA A 186 32.94 -4.01 18.17
N LYS A 187 33.03 -2.69 18.41
CA LYS A 187 31.95 -1.92 19.05
C LYS A 187 30.77 -1.74 18.09
N PHE A 188 30.27 -2.85 17.54
CA PHE A 188 29.21 -2.89 16.55
C PHE A 188 27.97 -3.52 17.18
N SER A 189 27.19 -2.68 17.83
CA SER A 189 25.83 -3.00 18.26
C SER A 189 24.98 -1.78 17.96
N ASP A 190 23.79 -2.00 17.42
CA ASP A 190 22.85 -0.91 17.31
C ASP A 190 22.20 -0.66 18.68
N LYS A 191 21.90 0.60 18.97
CA LYS A 191 21.22 0.96 20.22
C LYS A 191 19.77 0.45 20.26
N GLN A 192 19.22 0.09 19.10
CA GLN A 192 17.84 -0.34 18.91
C GLN A 192 17.67 -1.86 18.94
N GLY A 193 18.76 -2.64 19.02
CA GLY A 193 18.71 -4.10 19.12
C GLY A 193 18.30 -4.83 17.84
N ARG A 194 18.37 -4.19 16.67
CA ARG A 194 18.05 -4.75 15.35
C ARG A 194 19.19 -5.59 14.80
N PHE A 195 20.43 -5.29 15.19
CA PHE A 195 21.59 -6.09 14.83
C PHE A 195 22.70 -6.01 15.89
N GLY A 196 23.50 -7.06 15.98
CA GLY A 196 24.64 -7.05 16.89
C GLY A 196 25.58 -8.21 16.67
N ILE A 197 26.48 -8.37 17.64
CA ILE A 197 27.46 -9.44 17.68
C ILE A 197 27.29 -10.16 19.02
N THR A 198 27.39 -11.49 19.00
CA THR A 198 27.42 -12.30 20.22
C THR A 198 28.50 -13.35 20.05
N GLY A 199 29.56 -13.25 20.85
CA GLY A 199 30.79 -13.99 20.59
C GLY A 199 31.36 -13.62 19.21
N ASN A 200 31.47 -14.62 18.34
CA ASN A 200 31.98 -14.44 16.99
C ASN A 200 30.90 -14.40 15.92
N ASN A 201 29.62 -14.45 16.31
CA ASN A 201 28.49 -14.48 15.38
C ASN A 201 27.86 -13.11 15.30
N PHE A 202 27.56 -12.66 14.08
CA PHE A 202 26.71 -11.51 13.86
C PHE A 202 25.26 -11.99 13.88
N TRP A 203 24.35 -11.14 14.31
CA TRP A 203 22.92 -11.45 14.23
C TRP A 203 22.14 -10.23 13.77
N ILE A 204 21.06 -10.48 13.06
CA ILE A 204 20.07 -9.50 12.60
C ILE A 204 18.71 -10.03 13.03
N ASP A 205 17.85 -9.15 13.53
CA ASP A 205 16.46 -9.46 13.81
C ASP A 205 15.56 -8.87 12.71
N PRO A 206 15.07 -9.69 11.76
CA PRO A 206 14.22 -9.22 10.68
C PRO A 206 12.92 -8.55 11.15
N ALA A 207 12.39 -8.93 12.31
CA ALA A 207 11.18 -8.31 12.85
C ALA A 207 11.42 -6.84 13.19
N HIS A 208 12.62 -6.49 13.63
CA HIS A 208 12.94 -5.13 14.05
C HIS A 208 13.57 -4.27 12.94
N LEU A 209 13.50 -4.68 11.67
CA LEU A 209 14.11 -3.92 10.57
C LEU A 209 13.32 -2.65 10.16
N SER A 210 12.06 -2.55 10.56
CA SER A 210 11.18 -1.41 10.25
C SER A 210 10.78 -0.67 11.52
N ASP A 211 11.11 0.61 11.59
CA ASP A 211 10.72 1.47 12.72
C ASP A 211 9.27 1.98 12.57
N SER A 212 8.78 2.16 11.33
CA SER A 212 7.41 2.61 11.03
C SER A 212 6.91 2.13 9.65
N PRO A 213 5.82 1.35 9.57
CA PRO A 213 5.15 0.73 10.72
C PRO A 213 6.04 -0.34 11.34
N LYS A 214 5.78 -0.67 12.60
CA LYS A 214 6.46 -1.80 13.24
C LYS A 214 6.01 -3.09 12.57
N ILE A 215 6.95 -3.97 12.25
CA ILE A 215 6.65 -5.31 11.75
C ILE A 215 6.87 -6.29 12.90
N VAL A 216 5.88 -7.09 13.24
CA VAL A 216 5.98 -8.07 14.31
C VAL A 216 5.78 -9.45 13.71
N GLY A 217 6.72 -10.35 13.96
CA GLY A 217 6.62 -11.73 13.48
C GLY A 217 7.81 -12.54 13.93
N THR A 218 7.71 -13.86 13.79
CA THR A 218 8.78 -14.79 14.13
C THR A 218 9.35 -15.39 12.85
N VAL A 219 10.69 -15.37 12.69
CA VAL A 219 11.33 -16.05 11.57
C VAL A 219 11.31 -17.56 11.81
N SER A 220 10.68 -18.30 10.91
CA SER A 220 10.59 -19.77 10.97
C SER A 220 11.66 -20.45 10.14
N GLN A 221 12.06 -19.84 9.01
CA GLN A 221 13.06 -20.40 8.12
C GLN A 221 13.78 -19.30 7.32
N VAL A 222 15.02 -19.59 6.93
CA VAL A 222 15.80 -18.81 5.95
C VAL A 222 16.32 -19.73 4.85
N ARG A 223 16.32 -19.26 3.62
CA ARG A 223 16.87 -19.94 2.45
C ARG A 223 17.60 -18.94 1.56
N SER A 224 18.90 -19.10 1.35
CA SER A 224 19.61 -18.33 0.34
C SER A 224 19.81 -19.11 -0.94
N GLN A 225 19.72 -18.39 -2.05
CA GLN A 225 20.13 -18.84 -3.37
C GLN A 225 21.06 -17.79 -3.96
N GLN A 226 21.55 -18.04 -5.18
CA GLN A 226 22.43 -17.07 -5.84
C GLN A 226 21.68 -15.74 -6.06
N GLY A 227 22.11 -14.69 -5.37
CA GLY A 227 21.60 -13.33 -5.53
C GLY A 227 20.42 -12.93 -4.64
N PHE A 228 19.85 -13.85 -3.86
CA PHE A 228 18.71 -13.55 -2.99
C PHE A 228 18.60 -14.43 -1.74
N LEU A 229 17.92 -13.89 -0.74
CA LEU A 229 17.57 -14.53 0.51
C LEU A 229 16.05 -14.51 0.69
N SER A 230 15.44 -15.68 0.82
CA SER A 230 14.07 -15.85 1.28
C SER A 230 14.05 -16.02 2.81
N ILE A 231 13.26 -15.19 3.49
CA ILE A 231 12.99 -15.23 4.92
C ILE A 231 11.52 -15.61 5.07
N TYR A 232 11.24 -16.74 5.70
CA TYR A 232 9.89 -17.18 5.99
C TYR A 232 9.55 -16.75 7.42
N MET A 233 8.42 -16.06 7.57
CA MET A 233 7.93 -15.54 8.84
C MET A 233 6.57 -16.13 9.17
N GLY A 234 6.30 -16.31 10.47
CA GLY A 234 5.06 -16.90 10.97
C GLY A 234 5.04 -18.42 10.87
N LYS A 235 3.84 -19.01 10.92
CA LYS A 235 3.66 -20.47 10.82
C LYS A 235 3.81 -20.93 9.37
N ALA A 236 4.54 -22.01 9.14
CA ALA A 236 4.82 -22.53 7.79
C ALA A 236 3.54 -22.81 6.97
N ASP A 237 2.45 -23.18 7.65
CA ASP A 237 1.18 -23.57 7.04
C ASP A 237 0.19 -22.40 6.92
N ALA A 238 0.57 -21.19 7.38
CA ALA A 238 -0.33 -20.03 7.41
C ALA A 238 -0.38 -19.27 6.07
N VAL A 239 0.48 -19.61 5.11
CA VAL A 239 0.63 -18.83 3.87
C VAL A 239 -0.16 -19.46 2.73
N HIS A 240 -1.46 -19.19 2.71
CA HIS A 240 -2.29 -19.41 1.54
C HIS A 240 -2.97 -18.09 1.19
N PRO A 241 -2.33 -17.21 0.40
CA PRO A 241 -2.98 -15.99 -0.03
C PRO A 241 -4.27 -16.37 -0.76
N LEU A 242 -5.33 -15.63 -0.46
CA LEU A 242 -6.65 -15.82 -1.05
C LEU A 242 -6.54 -15.81 -2.57
N TRP A 243 -6.69 -16.95 -3.23
CA TRP A 243 -6.55 -16.99 -4.68
C TRP A 243 -7.66 -16.19 -5.36
N LEU A 244 -7.30 -15.04 -5.94
CA LEU A 244 -8.18 -14.23 -6.77
C LEU A 244 -7.94 -14.55 -8.24
N PRO A 245 -8.91 -15.18 -8.94
CA PRO A 245 -8.80 -15.39 -10.38
C PRO A 245 -8.63 -14.04 -11.09
N HIS A 246 -7.64 -13.95 -11.98
CA HIS A 246 -7.34 -12.76 -12.81
C HIS A 246 -6.69 -11.54 -12.14
N ALA A 247 -6.15 -11.68 -10.92
CA ALA A 247 -5.29 -10.67 -10.31
C ALA A 247 -3.86 -11.23 -10.13
N GLY A 248 -2.90 -10.68 -10.90
CA GLY A 248 -1.49 -11.08 -10.80
C GLY A 248 -0.87 -10.64 -9.48
N ASN A 249 -0.97 -9.34 -9.19
CA ASN A 249 -0.45 -8.68 -7.99
C ASN A 249 -1.60 -7.92 -7.31
N TYR A 250 -1.85 -8.21 -6.04
CA TYR A 250 -2.97 -7.62 -5.31
C TYR A 250 -2.74 -7.71 -3.80
N ALA A 251 -3.47 -6.88 -3.06
CA ALA A 251 -3.70 -7.04 -1.64
C ALA A 251 -5.19 -6.97 -1.32
N THR A 252 -5.62 -7.61 -0.25
CA THR A 252 -6.96 -7.49 0.31
C THR A 252 -6.89 -7.01 1.75
N LEU A 253 -7.85 -6.17 2.13
CA LEU A 253 -8.03 -5.70 3.50
C LEU A 253 -9.42 -6.10 3.96
N THR A 254 -9.53 -6.83 5.07
CA THR A 254 -10.82 -7.27 5.61
C THR A 254 -10.97 -6.99 7.10
N GLY A 255 -12.14 -6.50 7.50
CA GLY A 255 -12.46 -6.20 8.90
C GLY A 255 -11.84 -4.91 9.43
N GLY A 256 -12.14 -4.60 10.70
CA GLY A 256 -11.74 -3.35 11.36
C GLY A 256 -12.46 -2.11 10.81
N HIS A 257 -11.97 -0.92 11.19
CA HIS A 257 -12.41 0.38 10.68
C HIS A 257 -11.18 1.17 10.26
N LEU A 258 -11.15 1.72 9.05
CA LEU A 258 -9.95 2.38 8.52
C LEU A 258 -10.24 3.74 7.89
N ILE A 259 -9.30 4.68 8.07
CA ILE A 259 -9.15 5.88 7.27
C ILE A 259 -8.12 5.59 6.19
N THR A 260 -8.49 5.82 4.94
CA THR A 260 -7.55 5.80 3.81
C THR A 260 -7.97 6.80 2.74
N GLY A 261 -7.01 7.56 2.23
CA GLY A 261 -7.26 8.57 1.19
C GLY A 261 -8.30 9.62 1.60
N GLY A 262 -8.38 9.93 2.91
CA GLY A 262 -9.33 10.87 3.50
C GLY A 262 -10.79 10.37 3.61
N GLN A 263 -11.03 9.06 3.47
CA GLN A 263 -12.35 8.44 3.62
C GLN A 263 -12.33 7.51 4.84
N ILE A 264 -13.45 7.39 5.55
CA ILE A 264 -13.60 6.42 6.64
C ILE A 264 -14.37 5.22 6.09
N ILE A 265 -13.85 4.01 6.29
CA ILE A 265 -14.45 2.77 5.81
C ILE A 265 -14.61 1.82 6.99
N LYS A 266 -15.86 1.48 7.34
CA LYS A 266 -16.18 0.55 8.42
C LYS A 266 -16.44 -0.85 7.89
N ASN A 267 -15.89 -1.85 8.58
CA ASN A 267 -15.96 -3.27 8.24
C ASN A 267 -15.67 -3.52 6.75
N PRO A 268 -14.54 -2.99 6.23
CA PRO A 268 -14.23 -3.08 4.82
C PRO A 268 -14.01 -4.53 4.38
N GLU A 269 -14.42 -4.82 3.16
CA GLU A 269 -13.75 -5.77 2.29
C GLU A 269 -13.19 -4.99 1.10
N ILE A 270 -11.88 -4.75 1.08
CA ILE A 270 -11.21 -3.94 0.07
C ILE A 270 -10.27 -4.82 -0.75
N LEU A 271 -10.27 -4.59 -2.05
CA LEU A 271 -9.29 -5.13 -2.99
C LEU A 271 -8.39 -3.99 -3.47
N LEU A 272 -7.09 -4.12 -3.21
CA LEU A 272 -6.05 -3.28 -3.79
C LEU A 272 -5.44 -4.01 -4.99
N ARG A 273 -5.39 -3.34 -6.15
CA ARG A 273 -4.75 -3.86 -7.35
C ARG A 273 -3.73 -2.90 -7.89
N ASP A 274 -2.63 -3.46 -8.35
CA ASP A 274 -1.71 -2.71 -9.19
C ASP A 274 -2.35 -2.40 -10.55
N LYS A 275 -2.19 -1.17 -11.02
CA LYS A 275 -2.55 -0.77 -12.39
C LYS A 275 -1.55 -1.33 -13.40
N THR A 276 -0.31 -1.58 -13.00
CA THR A 276 0.74 -2.18 -13.83
C THR A 276 1.01 -3.61 -13.37
N ALA A 277 0.70 -4.60 -14.20
CA ALA A 277 0.86 -6.00 -13.82
C ALA A 277 2.30 -6.54 -13.96
N ASN A 278 3.26 -5.71 -14.40
CA ASN A 278 4.58 -6.15 -14.83
C ASN A 278 5.63 -6.15 -13.71
N ASP A 279 5.36 -5.43 -12.63
CA ASP A 279 6.22 -5.32 -11.46
C ASP A 279 5.45 -5.70 -10.18
N PRO A 280 6.16 -6.07 -9.09
CA PRO A 280 5.51 -6.35 -7.82
C PRO A 280 4.67 -5.16 -7.33
N PHE A 281 3.50 -5.44 -6.76
CA PHE A 281 2.55 -4.43 -6.33
C PHE A 281 3.12 -3.60 -5.17
N ASN A 282 3.50 -2.36 -5.46
CA ASN A 282 4.02 -1.43 -4.46
C ASN A 282 2.88 -0.86 -3.60
N MET A 283 2.78 -1.32 -2.36
CA MET A 283 1.76 -0.87 -1.39
C MET A 283 1.87 0.62 -1.07
N ASP A 284 3.03 1.23 -1.31
CA ASP A 284 3.32 2.63 -1.00
C ASP A 284 2.99 3.57 -2.17
N ASP A 285 2.74 3.04 -3.37
CA ASP A 285 2.46 3.83 -4.58
C ASP A 285 0.94 4.02 -4.77
N GLU A 286 0.38 5.06 -4.14
CA GLU A 286 -1.04 5.34 -4.28
C GLU A 286 -1.49 5.67 -5.71
N PRO A 287 -0.75 6.48 -6.50
CA PRO A 287 -1.08 6.72 -7.90
C PRO A 287 -1.13 5.43 -8.74
N GLY A 288 -0.21 4.49 -8.46
CA GLY A 288 -0.09 3.20 -9.14
C GLY A 288 -1.19 2.18 -8.82
N ARG A 289 -2.03 2.42 -7.80
CA ARG A 289 -3.02 1.44 -7.33
C ARG A 289 -4.48 1.81 -7.58
N THR A 290 -5.32 0.79 -7.67
CA THR A 290 -6.78 0.89 -7.62
C THR A 290 -7.26 0.28 -6.31
N THR A 291 -8.10 1.01 -5.57
CA THR A 291 -8.70 0.58 -4.30
C THR A 291 -10.18 0.32 -4.53
N THR A 292 -10.60 -0.94 -4.54
CA THR A 292 -12.01 -1.30 -4.76
C THR A 292 -12.64 -1.73 -3.45
N VAL A 293 -13.62 -0.97 -2.95
CA VAL A 293 -14.41 -1.32 -1.76
C VAL A 293 -15.54 -2.25 -2.20
N VAL A 294 -15.46 -3.53 -1.85
CA VAL A 294 -16.38 -4.57 -2.29
C VAL A 294 -17.59 -4.70 -1.36
N HIS A 295 -17.36 -4.43 -0.08
CA HIS A 295 -18.35 -4.42 1.00
C HIS A 295 -17.89 -3.44 2.09
N GLY A 296 -18.85 -2.85 2.81
CA GLY A 296 -18.58 -2.00 3.98
C GLY A 296 -19.40 -0.71 3.97
N GLU A 297 -19.13 0.14 4.96
CA GLU A 297 -19.75 1.47 5.05
C GLU A 297 -18.69 2.54 4.84
N VAL A 298 -18.78 3.27 3.73
CA VAL A 298 -17.87 4.35 3.36
C VAL A 298 -18.49 5.69 3.73
N THR A 299 -17.78 6.47 4.54
CA THR A 299 -18.11 7.86 4.85
C THR A 299 -17.16 8.77 4.07
N LEU A 300 -17.73 9.65 3.24
CA LEU A 300 -17.03 10.71 2.54
C LEU A 300 -17.25 12.04 3.29
N PRO A 301 -16.26 12.54 4.05
CA PRO A 301 -16.38 13.83 4.71
C PRO A 301 -16.54 14.96 3.68
N GLN A 302 -17.17 16.07 4.07
CA GLN A 302 -17.34 17.24 3.20
C GLN A 302 -16.01 17.71 2.59
N ALA A 303 -14.90 17.67 3.34
CA ALA A 303 -13.58 18.05 2.83
C ALA A 303 -13.15 17.18 1.63
N LYS A 304 -13.44 15.87 1.66
CA LYS A 304 -13.16 14.96 0.56
C LYS A 304 -14.08 15.22 -0.64
N LEU A 305 -15.37 15.47 -0.39
CA LEU A 305 -16.33 15.82 -1.45
C LEU A 305 -15.98 17.14 -2.13
N ASN A 306 -15.52 18.15 -1.37
CA ASN A 306 -14.98 19.39 -1.92
C ASN A 306 -13.84 19.09 -2.90
N ALA A 307 -12.83 18.33 -2.46
CA ALA A 307 -11.68 17.99 -3.28
C ALA A 307 -12.07 17.23 -4.57
N ILE A 308 -13.03 16.30 -4.47
CA ILE A 308 -13.57 15.59 -5.63
C ILE A 308 -14.22 16.56 -6.61
N ILE A 309 -15.08 17.47 -6.12
CA ILE A 309 -15.81 18.41 -6.96
C ILE A 309 -14.87 19.43 -7.60
N ASP A 310 -13.93 19.97 -6.83
CA ASP A 310 -12.93 20.89 -7.34
C ASP A 310 -12.10 20.23 -8.46
N SER A 311 -11.73 18.95 -8.28
CA SER A 311 -11.01 18.19 -9.31
C SER A 311 -11.85 17.87 -10.56
N ALA A 312 -13.15 17.63 -10.40
CA ALA A 312 -14.05 17.28 -11.50
C ALA A 312 -14.38 18.51 -12.37
N VAL A 313 -14.57 19.67 -11.73
CA VAL A 313 -15.03 20.89 -12.38
C VAL A 313 -13.94 21.51 -13.27
N GLY A 314 -12.67 21.39 -12.90
CA GLY A 314 -11.53 21.95 -13.64
C GLY A 314 -11.60 23.47 -13.84
N ASP A 315 -10.59 24.05 -14.49
CA ASP A 315 -10.52 25.50 -14.75
C ASP A 315 -11.42 25.97 -15.91
N GLY A 316 -12.57 25.30 -16.11
CA GLY A 316 -13.44 25.60 -17.24
C GLY A 316 -14.02 27.02 -17.17
N ASP A 317 -13.93 27.78 -18.27
CA ASP A 317 -14.46 29.15 -18.37
C ASP A 317 -15.99 29.24 -18.13
N THR A 318 -16.71 28.12 -18.23
CA THR A 318 -18.18 28.11 -18.19
C THR A 318 -18.73 28.15 -16.78
N PHE A 319 -18.14 27.44 -15.81
CA PHE A 319 -18.65 27.38 -14.44
C PHE A 319 -17.52 27.20 -13.43
N GLN A 320 -17.44 28.12 -12.48
CA GLN A 320 -16.45 28.09 -11.40
C GLN A 320 -17.15 27.82 -10.07
N VAL A 321 -16.76 26.76 -9.37
CA VAL A 321 -17.22 26.49 -7.99
C VAL A 321 -16.53 27.47 -7.06
N LYS A 322 -17.31 28.20 -6.26
CA LYS A 322 -16.81 29.07 -5.18
C LYS A 322 -16.94 28.42 -3.82
N LYS A 323 -18.01 27.65 -3.60
CA LYS A 323 -18.30 26.98 -2.33
C LYS A 323 -19.16 25.76 -2.55
N PHE A 324 -18.71 24.62 -2.04
CA PHE A 324 -19.54 23.44 -1.81
C PHE A 324 -19.86 23.33 -0.31
N SER A 325 -21.08 22.91 0.00
CA SER A 325 -21.51 22.61 1.36
C SER A 325 -22.51 21.48 1.37
N MET A 326 -22.35 20.54 2.30
CA MET A 326 -23.34 19.51 2.57
C MET A 326 -24.52 20.11 3.35
N THR A 327 -25.70 19.56 3.13
CA THR A 327 -26.96 19.94 3.78
C THR A 327 -27.73 18.65 4.08
N GLU A 328 -28.74 18.68 4.95
CA GLU A 328 -29.55 17.48 5.25
C GLU A 328 -30.24 16.89 4.00
N LYS A 329 -30.59 17.72 3.01
CA LYS A 329 -31.32 17.30 1.81
C LYS A 329 -30.42 16.91 0.63
N GLY A 330 -29.13 17.18 0.73
CA GLY A 330 -28.22 17.04 -0.40
C GLY A 330 -26.94 17.85 -0.25
N ALA A 331 -26.42 18.36 -1.35
CA ALA A 331 -25.37 19.36 -1.35
C ALA A 331 -25.82 20.64 -2.02
N LYS A 332 -25.16 21.73 -1.67
CA LYS A 332 -25.33 23.04 -2.26
C LYS A 332 -24.01 23.48 -2.86
N ILE A 333 -24.03 23.86 -4.13
CA ILE A 333 -22.91 24.46 -4.86
C ILE A 333 -23.24 25.92 -5.11
N ASN A 334 -22.35 26.81 -4.69
CA ASN A 334 -22.36 28.21 -5.07
C ASN A 334 -21.19 28.43 -6.01
N GLY A 335 -21.43 29.10 -7.13
CA GLY A 335 -20.42 29.33 -8.15
C GLY A 335 -20.74 30.53 -9.03
N THR A 336 -20.00 30.66 -10.12
CA THR A 336 -20.23 31.66 -11.15
C THR A 336 -20.24 31.04 -12.53
N LEU A 337 -21.30 31.31 -13.30
CA LEU A 337 -21.37 30.96 -14.71
C LEU A 337 -20.68 32.07 -15.53
N LYS A 338 -19.80 31.67 -16.46
CA LYS A 338 -18.98 32.56 -17.29
C LYS A 338 -18.18 33.60 -16.48
N GLY A 339 -17.82 33.28 -15.24
CA GLY A 339 -17.04 34.13 -14.35
C GLY A 339 -17.80 35.26 -13.64
N PHE A 340 -19.03 35.62 -14.04
CA PHE A 340 -19.74 36.77 -13.45
C PHE A 340 -21.16 36.50 -12.95
N LEU A 341 -21.88 35.51 -13.50
CA LEU A 341 -23.26 35.27 -13.07
C LEU A 341 -23.31 34.34 -11.86
N PRO A 342 -23.75 34.80 -10.67
CA PRO A 342 -23.81 33.93 -9.51
C PRO A 342 -24.85 32.83 -9.72
N VAL A 343 -24.43 31.59 -9.46
CA VAL A 343 -25.27 30.41 -9.58
C VAL A 343 -25.26 29.64 -8.28
N GLU A 344 -26.44 29.19 -7.89
CA GLU A 344 -26.68 28.30 -6.77
C GLU A 344 -27.32 27.01 -7.30
N ILE A 345 -26.73 25.85 -7.01
CA ILE A 345 -27.21 24.53 -7.45
C ILE A 345 -27.42 23.66 -6.23
N TYR A 346 -28.56 22.97 -6.19
CA TYR A 346 -28.88 21.97 -5.20
C TYR A 346 -28.79 20.58 -5.82
N LEU A 347 -27.95 19.74 -5.22
CA LEU A 347 -27.68 18.37 -5.63
C LEU A 347 -28.26 17.40 -4.61
N ARG A 348 -28.79 16.28 -5.07
CA ARG A 348 -29.15 15.13 -4.23
C ARG A 348 -28.27 13.95 -4.62
N PHE A 349 -27.88 13.16 -3.64
CA PHE A 349 -27.19 11.90 -3.85
C PHE A 349 -28.20 10.76 -3.80
N ALA A 350 -28.08 9.84 -4.73
CA ALA A 350 -28.95 8.69 -4.85
C ALA A 350 -28.16 7.47 -5.33
N ARG A 351 -28.80 6.32 -5.27
CA ARG A 351 -28.33 5.10 -5.91
C ARG A 351 -28.86 5.04 -7.35
N SER A 352 -28.03 4.63 -8.31
CA SER A 352 -28.46 4.32 -9.68
C SER A 352 -29.19 2.98 -9.75
N LYS A 353 -29.83 2.65 -10.88
CA LYS A 353 -30.48 1.34 -11.06
C LYS A 353 -29.53 0.17 -10.82
N ASP A 354 -28.28 0.35 -11.17
CA ASP A 354 -27.26 -0.70 -11.08
C ASP A 354 -26.44 -0.65 -9.78
N GLY A 355 -26.81 0.20 -8.83
CA GLY A 355 -26.11 0.33 -7.57
C GLY A 355 -24.90 1.26 -7.59
N MET A 356 -24.80 2.21 -8.52
CA MET A 356 -23.73 3.21 -8.52
C MET A 356 -24.15 4.49 -7.80
N LEU A 357 -23.17 5.31 -7.41
CA LEU A 357 -23.46 6.65 -6.88
C LEU A 357 -24.01 7.52 -8.01
N LYS A 358 -25.17 8.11 -7.80
CA LYS A 358 -25.83 9.02 -8.73
C LYS A 358 -26.00 10.40 -8.09
N ILE A 359 -25.67 11.44 -8.85
CA ILE A 359 -25.84 12.84 -8.47
C ILE A 359 -26.99 13.42 -9.29
N GLU A 360 -28.00 13.95 -8.62
CA GLU A 360 -29.21 14.50 -9.23
C GLU A 360 -29.35 15.99 -8.93
N PRO A 361 -29.44 16.88 -9.93
CA PRO A 361 -29.96 18.21 -9.70
C PRO A 361 -31.40 18.15 -9.20
N HIS A 362 -31.71 18.88 -8.13
CA HIS A 362 -33.09 19.05 -7.68
C HIS A 362 -33.50 20.51 -7.49
N GLY A 363 -32.68 21.44 -7.96
CA GLY A 363 -33.01 22.87 -8.00
C GLY A 363 -31.79 23.73 -8.25
N GLY A 364 -32.02 24.96 -8.69
CA GLY A 364 -30.96 25.96 -8.80
C GLY A 364 -31.50 27.35 -9.08
N LYS A 365 -30.70 28.36 -8.77
CA LYS A 365 -31.00 29.78 -9.01
C LYS A 365 -29.83 30.46 -9.69
N LEU A 366 -30.12 31.29 -10.68
CA LEU A 366 -29.19 32.21 -11.31
C LEU A 366 -29.50 33.60 -10.74
N SER A 367 -28.67 34.08 -9.82
CA SER A 367 -28.98 35.21 -8.92
C SER A 367 -30.29 34.95 -8.14
N PHE A 368 -31.43 35.39 -8.67
CA PHE A 368 -32.76 35.23 -8.07
C PHE A 368 -33.73 34.41 -8.95
N ILE A 369 -33.34 34.08 -10.19
CA ILE A 369 -34.21 33.43 -11.17
C ILE A 369 -34.03 31.91 -11.07
N PRO A 370 -35.11 31.11 -10.91
CA PRO A 370 -35.03 29.66 -10.98
C PRO A 370 -34.42 29.20 -12.31
N ILE A 371 -33.45 28.28 -12.26
CA ILE A 371 -32.81 27.73 -13.45
C ILE A 371 -33.72 26.64 -14.04
N PRO A 372 -34.07 26.70 -15.34
CA PRO A 372 -34.80 25.61 -15.99
C PRO A 372 -34.03 24.28 -15.89
N GLY A 373 -34.72 23.18 -15.58
CA GLY A 373 -34.09 21.89 -15.31
C GLY A 373 -33.18 21.38 -16.46
N GLY A 374 -33.52 21.69 -17.72
CA GLY A 374 -32.67 21.36 -18.87
C GLY A 374 -31.30 22.04 -18.84
N LEU A 375 -31.27 23.33 -18.50
CA LEU A 375 -30.03 24.09 -18.36
C LEU A 375 -29.22 23.61 -17.15
N LEU A 376 -29.89 23.34 -16.03
CA LEU A 376 -29.24 22.82 -14.82
C LEU A 376 -28.52 21.48 -15.09
N ARG A 377 -29.19 20.56 -15.78
CA ARG A 377 -28.58 19.29 -16.22
C ARG A 377 -27.40 19.51 -17.16
N SER A 378 -27.48 20.47 -18.07
CA SER A 378 -26.35 20.80 -18.95
C SER A 378 -25.14 21.31 -18.18
N ILE A 379 -25.35 22.18 -17.18
CA ILE A 379 -24.27 22.71 -16.33
C ILE A 379 -23.59 21.57 -15.57
N ILE A 380 -24.37 20.72 -14.89
CA ILE A 380 -23.85 19.60 -14.10
C ILE A 380 -23.18 18.54 -14.98
N GLY A 381 -23.77 18.22 -16.14
CA GLY A 381 -23.17 17.27 -17.08
C GLY A 381 -21.81 17.75 -17.61
N GLY A 382 -21.63 19.06 -17.78
CA GLY A 382 -20.32 19.64 -18.10
C GLY A 382 -19.33 19.62 -16.94
N MET A 383 -19.81 19.69 -15.69
CA MET A 383 -18.99 19.66 -14.47
C MET A 383 -18.52 18.24 -14.10
N LEU A 384 -19.36 17.23 -14.28
CA LEU A 384 -19.08 15.85 -13.85
C LEU A 384 -18.41 15.05 -14.98
N LYS A 385 -17.18 15.41 -15.32
CA LYS A 385 -16.39 14.68 -16.33
C LYS A 385 -16.26 13.19 -15.94
N GLY A 386 -16.49 12.31 -16.91
CA GLY A 386 -16.46 10.85 -16.70
C GLY A 386 -17.75 10.28 -16.09
N SER A 387 -18.79 11.09 -15.87
CA SER A 387 -20.12 10.60 -15.48
C SER A 387 -20.95 10.17 -16.69
N THR A 388 -21.90 9.27 -16.45
CA THR A 388 -22.88 8.82 -17.45
C THR A 388 -24.26 9.32 -17.08
N LYS A 389 -24.99 9.92 -18.02
CA LYS A 389 -26.36 10.39 -17.77
C LYS A 389 -27.31 9.20 -17.54
N GLU A 390 -28.09 9.25 -16.46
CA GLU A 390 -29.15 8.28 -16.15
C GLU A 390 -30.41 9.01 -15.66
N GLY A 391 -31.46 9.02 -16.47
CA GLY A 391 -32.68 9.77 -16.18
C GLY A 391 -32.39 11.27 -16.02
N ASP A 392 -32.74 11.81 -14.85
CA ASP A 392 -32.51 13.20 -14.47
C ASP A 392 -31.15 13.46 -13.81
N GLY A 393 -30.37 12.41 -13.55
CA GLY A 393 -29.09 12.48 -12.85
C GLY A 393 -27.89 12.02 -13.68
N PHE A 394 -26.75 11.99 -12.99
CA PHE A 394 -25.46 11.59 -13.53
C PHE A 394 -24.85 10.53 -12.60
N VAL A 395 -24.57 9.36 -13.16
CA VAL A 395 -23.88 8.27 -12.48
C VAL A 395 -22.39 8.58 -12.44
N VAL A 396 -21.85 8.62 -11.23
CA VAL A 396 -20.45 8.90 -10.94
C VAL A 396 -19.60 7.73 -11.44
N GLY A 397 -18.63 8.02 -12.32
CA GLY A 397 -17.71 7.03 -12.84
C GLY A 397 -16.70 6.56 -11.78
N PRO A 398 -16.06 5.39 -11.97
CA PRO A 398 -15.13 4.81 -11.00
C PRO A 398 -13.90 5.70 -10.71
N ASP A 399 -13.51 6.56 -11.65
CA ASP A 399 -12.34 7.43 -11.52
C ASP A 399 -12.64 8.76 -10.79
N MET A 400 -13.93 9.10 -10.60
CA MET A 400 -14.32 10.38 -9.99
C MET A 400 -14.04 10.44 -8.49
N LEU A 401 -13.90 9.29 -7.83
CA LEU A 401 -13.54 9.20 -6.40
C LEU A 401 -12.02 9.03 -6.21
N GLY A 402 -11.24 9.38 -7.24
CA GLY A 402 -9.79 9.23 -7.27
C GLY A 402 -9.39 7.78 -7.52
N SER A 403 -8.51 7.23 -6.69
CA SER A 403 -8.10 5.83 -6.77
C SER A 403 -9.09 4.86 -6.13
N THR A 404 -10.17 5.37 -5.49
CA THR A 404 -11.18 4.55 -4.82
C THR A 404 -12.35 4.25 -5.75
N GLN A 405 -12.62 2.98 -5.98
CA GLN A 405 -13.80 2.47 -6.67
C GLN A 405 -14.74 1.87 -5.63
N LEU A 406 -15.98 2.30 -5.60
CA LEU A 406 -17.00 1.72 -4.73
C LEU A 406 -17.65 0.55 -5.45
N GLY A 407 -17.98 -0.51 -4.73
CA GLY A 407 -18.81 -1.61 -5.19
C GLY A 407 -20.26 -1.20 -5.41
N GLN A 408 -21.16 -2.18 -5.49
CA GLN A 408 -22.59 -1.91 -5.63
C GLN A 408 -23.18 -1.34 -4.34
N LEU A 409 -23.54 -0.06 -4.36
CA LEU A 409 -24.22 0.61 -3.26
C LEU A 409 -25.54 -0.07 -2.93
N ILE A 410 -25.74 -0.36 -1.65
CA ILE A 410 -27.01 -0.75 -1.05
C ILE A 410 -27.84 0.49 -0.75
N SER A 411 -27.24 1.49 -0.08
CA SER A 411 -27.90 2.73 0.32
C SER A 411 -26.95 3.94 0.28
N VAL A 412 -27.53 5.12 0.12
CA VAL A 412 -26.86 6.42 0.16
C VAL A 412 -27.60 7.30 1.15
N THR A 413 -26.91 7.70 2.21
CA THR A 413 -27.45 8.55 3.26
C THR A 413 -26.63 9.82 3.31
N ASN A 414 -27.32 10.95 3.42
CA ASN A 414 -26.67 12.24 3.57
C ASN A 414 -26.83 12.73 5.01
N THR A 415 -25.73 13.12 5.62
CA THR A 415 -25.70 13.68 6.96
C THR A 415 -25.14 15.10 6.93
N ASN A 416 -25.29 15.85 8.02
CA ASN A 416 -24.76 17.21 8.10
C ASN A 416 -23.22 17.19 8.14
N GLY A 417 -22.59 17.21 6.96
CA GLY A 417 -21.14 17.26 6.79
C GLY A 417 -20.49 16.01 6.17
N ALA A 418 -21.27 14.97 5.82
CA ALA A 418 -20.73 13.78 5.17
C ALA A 418 -21.76 13.06 4.29
N LEU A 419 -21.24 12.25 3.36
CA LEU A 419 -22.03 11.30 2.59
C LEU A 419 -21.69 9.88 3.06
N GLU A 420 -22.69 9.15 3.52
CA GLU A 420 -22.57 7.77 3.99
C GLU A 420 -23.08 6.80 2.93
N LEU A 421 -22.25 5.82 2.60
CA LEU A 421 -22.43 4.90 1.48
C LEU A 421 -22.32 3.48 2.01
N LYS A 422 -23.39 2.70 1.91
CA LYS A 422 -23.36 1.27 2.25
C LYS A 422 -23.18 0.47 0.96
N ILE A 423 -22.23 -0.46 0.93
CA ILE A 423 -21.86 -1.29 -0.25
C ILE A 423 -22.10 -2.76 0.03
#